data_AF-A0A9N9KA76-F1
#
_entry.id   AF-A0A9N9KA76-F1
#
_cell.length_a   1.000
_cell.length_b   1.000
_cell.length_c   1.000
_cell.angle_alpha   90.00
_cell.angle_beta   90.00
_cell.angle_gamma   90.00
#
_symmetry.space_group_name_H-M   'P 1'
#
loop_
_entity.id
_entity.type
_entity.pdbx_description
1 polymer ?
#
loop_
_entity_poly.entity_id
_entity_poly.type
_entity_poly.pdbx_seq_one_letter_code
_entity_poly.pdbx_strand_id
1 'polypeptide(L)'
;SYCNEPGNMIIELLKKMGIGQKLLGVTTDNAVNMLAMGRVLKEKMNNEFSNPNIQHFRCGAYVLNIIVEEGIKSVSKEVFKAREFFMKLRNSPSLIRELKKIFELKNVLFLMPKMDVDTRWNSMYIMLEKLQRIRPITDILVVSNQTLKPNYPNEQEWKIIFV
;
A
#
# COMPACT_ATOMS: atom_id res chain seq x y z
N SER A 1 -11.35 -27.33 15.17
CA SER A 1 -12.03 -26.49 16.18
C SER A 1 -12.02 -25.01 15.81
N TYR A 2 -10.87 -24.40 15.47
CA TYR A 2 -10.75 -22.95 15.19
C TYR A 2 -11.54 -22.38 13.98
N CYS A 3 -12.04 -23.21 13.04
CA CYS A 3 -12.65 -22.73 11.80
C CYS A 3 -14.19 -22.79 11.76
N ASN A 4 -14.84 -23.27 12.83
CA ASN A 4 -16.30 -23.50 12.79
C ASN A 4 -17.11 -22.26 13.19
N GLU A 5 -16.69 -21.51 14.20
CA GLU A 5 -17.48 -20.38 14.73
C GLU A 5 -17.69 -19.26 13.70
N PRO A 6 -16.64 -18.69 13.08
CA PRO A 6 -16.83 -17.59 12.13
C PRO A 6 -17.61 -18.03 10.89
N GLY A 7 -17.36 -19.24 10.40
CA GLY A 7 -18.08 -19.81 9.26
C GLY A 7 -19.57 -19.99 9.56
N ASN A 8 -19.92 -20.48 10.76
CA ASN A 8 -21.31 -20.65 11.17
C ASN A 8 -22.03 -19.29 11.28
N MET A 9 -21.37 -18.27 11.84
CA MET A 9 -21.94 -16.91 11.89
C MET A 9 -22.26 -16.36 10.49
N ILE A 10 -21.37 -16.59 9.52
CA ILE A 10 -21.59 -16.18 8.12
C ILE A 10 -22.81 -16.91 7.54
N ILE A 11 -22.94 -18.23 7.74
CA ILE A 11 -24.09 -19.01 7.26
C ILE A 11 -25.40 -18.48 7.87
N GLU A 12 -25.46 -18.28 9.18
CA GLU A 12 -26.66 -17.79 9.86
C GLU A 12 -27.06 -16.39 9.40
N LEU A 13 -26.07 -15.51 9.15
CA LEU A 13 -26.33 -14.20 8.55
C LEU A 13 -26.93 -14.32 7.14
N LEU A 14 -26.38 -15.19 6.30
CA LEU A 14 -26.85 -15.39 4.92
C LEU A 14 -28.25 -16.02 4.87
N LYS A 15 -28.57 -16.93 5.81
CA LYS A 15 -29.93 -17.46 6.03
C LYS A 15 -30.89 -16.34 6.37
N LYS A 16 -30.54 -15.52 7.38
CA LYS A 16 -31.36 -14.37 7.81
C LYS A 16 -31.61 -13.38 6.68
N MET A 17 -30.64 -13.19 5.80
CA MET A 17 -30.77 -12.30 4.63
C MET A 17 -31.53 -12.94 3.46
N GLY A 18 -31.75 -14.26 3.45
CA GLY A 18 -32.45 -14.95 2.36
C GLY A 18 -31.70 -14.93 1.01
N ILE A 19 -30.37 -14.82 1.05
CA ILE A 19 -29.54 -14.67 -0.16
C ILE A 19 -28.62 -15.85 -0.47
N GLY A 20 -28.59 -16.91 0.36
CA GLY A 20 -27.63 -18.00 0.21
C GLY A 20 -27.64 -18.71 -1.16
N GLN A 21 -28.83 -18.91 -1.74
CA GLN A 21 -28.99 -19.48 -3.10
C GLN A 21 -28.56 -18.52 -4.22
N LYS A 22 -28.45 -17.22 -3.94
CA LYS A 22 -28.08 -16.18 -4.90
C LYS A 22 -26.57 -15.89 -4.91
N LEU A 23 -25.79 -16.57 -4.06
CA LEU A 23 -24.35 -16.39 -3.98
C LEU A 23 -23.67 -17.05 -5.17
N LEU A 24 -22.80 -16.30 -5.85
CA LEU A 24 -21.96 -16.82 -6.93
C LEU A 24 -20.61 -17.33 -6.40
N GLY A 25 -20.12 -16.73 -5.32
CA GLY A 25 -18.90 -17.20 -4.69
C GLY A 25 -18.51 -16.41 -3.45
N VAL A 26 -17.49 -16.93 -2.77
CA VAL A 26 -16.83 -16.32 -1.62
C VAL A 26 -15.40 -16.01 -1.98
N THR A 27 -14.91 -14.83 -1.59
CA THR A 27 -13.50 -14.47 -1.73
C THR A 27 -12.86 -14.38 -0.36
N THR A 28 -11.69 -14.97 -0.20
CA THR A 28 -10.87 -14.84 1.03
C THR A 28 -9.50 -14.28 0.66
N ASP A 29 -8.75 -13.77 1.63
CA ASP A 29 -7.32 -13.56 1.42
C ASP A 29 -6.61 -14.90 1.14
N ASN A 30 -5.35 -14.79 0.70
CA ASN A 30 -4.57 -15.92 0.22
C ASN A 30 -3.67 -16.55 1.29
N ALA A 31 -3.81 -16.17 2.57
CA ALA A 31 -3.11 -16.84 3.65
C ALA A 31 -3.56 -18.31 3.73
N VAL A 32 -2.64 -19.21 4.11
CA VAL A 32 -2.89 -20.67 4.07
C VAL A 32 -4.13 -21.07 4.89
N ASN A 33 -4.29 -20.50 6.08
CA ASN A 33 -5.45 -20.71 6.94
C ASN A 33 -6.75 -20.17 6.33
N MET A 34 -6.68 -19.06 5.60
CA MET A 34 -7.83 -18.41 4.96
C MET A 34 -8.27 -19.15 3.70
N LEU A 35 -7.33 -19.70 2.92
CA LEU A 35 -7.63 -20.61 1.83
C LEU A 35 -8.29 -21.91 2.34
N ALA A 36 -7.79 -22.48 3.44
CA ALA A 36 -8.40 -23.64 4.06
C ALA A 36 -9.83 -23.31 4.56
N MET A 37 -10.01 -22.18 5.22
CA MET A 37 -11.32 -21.71 5.69
C MET A 37 -12.28 -21.47 4.52
N GLY A 38 -11.83 -20.84 3.43
CA GLY A 38 -12.64 -20.58 2.24
C GLY A 38 -13.17 -21.86 1.57
N ARG A 39 -12.37 -22.93 1.55
CA ARG A 39 -12.81 -24.25 1.06
C ARG A 39 -13.91 -24.85 1.95
N VAL A 40 -13.69 -24.86 3.27
CA VAL A 40 -14.69 -25.34 4.25
C VAL A 40 -15.99 -24.53 4.15
N LEU A 41 -15.86 -23.21 3.98
CA LEU A 41 -17.01 -22.32 3.89
C LEU A 41 -17.79 -22.54 2.58
N LYS A 42 -17.10 -22.75 1.46
CA LYS A 42 -17.71 -23.14 0.18
C LYS A 42 -18.54 -24.42 0.32
N GLU A 43 -17.97 -25.45 0.93
CA GLU A 43 -18.66 -26.74 1.14
C GLU A 43 -19.88 -26.59 2.05
N LYS A 44 -19.74 -25.87 3.17
CA LYS A 44 -20.87 -25.57 4.06
C LYS A 44 -21.97 -24.80 3.35
N MET A 45 -21.64 -23.77 2.58
CA MET A 45 -22.62 -22.98 1.83
C MET A 45 -23.34 -23.83 0.77
N ASN A 46 -22.62 -24.71 0.07
CA ASN A 46 -23.23 -25.63 -0.88
C ASN A 46 -24.28 -26.51 -0.18
N ASN A 47 -23.93 -27.10 0.97
CA ASN A 47 -24.83 -27.98 1.72
C ASN A 47 -26.03 -27.23 2.33
N GLU A 48 -25.79 -26.09 2.98
CA GLU A 48 -26.82 -25.32 3.69
C GLU A 48 -27.80 -24.61 2.75
N PHE A 49 -27.35 -24.20 1.57
CA PHE A 49 -28.18 -23.46 0.62
C PHE A 49 -28.57 -24.26 -0.62
N SER A 50 -28.12 -25.51 -0.76
CA SER A 50 -28.29 -26.31 -1.98
C SER A 50 -27.81 -25.56 -3.24
N ASN A 51 -26.66 -24.88 -3.12
CA ASN A 51 -26.08 -24.05 -4.18
C ASN A 51 -24.76 -24.66 -4.68
N PRO A 52 -24.81 -25.63 -5.61
CA PRO A 52 -23.62 -26.32 -6.12
C PRO A 52 -22.70 -25.45 -6.96
N ASN A 53 -23.20 -24.30 -7.43
CA ASN A 53 -22.46 -23.41 -8.31
C ASN A 53 -21.54 -22.45 -7.54
N ILE A 54 -21.67 -22.36 -6.22
CA ILE A 54 -20.86 -21.45 -5.41
C ILE A 54 -19.37 -21.76 -5.56
N GLN A 55 -18.57 -20.74 -5.89
CA GLN A 55 -17.12 -20.88 -6.04
C GLN A 55 -16.36 -20.20 -4.90
N HIS A 56 -15.13 -20.65 -4.66
CA HIS A 56 -14.18 -19.94 -3.82
C HIS A 56 -13.15 -19.26 -4.70
N PHE A 57 -13.02 -17.95 -4.57
CA PHE A 57 -12.03 -17.13 -5.26
C PHE A 57 -10.93 -16.69 -4.31
N ARG A 58 -9.70 -16.67 -4.82
CA ARG A 58 -8.56 -16.05 -4.15
C ARG A 58 -8.66 -14.54 -4.27
N CYS A 59 -8.12 -13.81 -3.30
CA CYS A 59 -8.08 -12.36 -3.36
C CYS A 59 -7.11 -11.92 -4.47
N GLY A 60 -7.64 -11.26 -5.51
CA GLY A 60 -6.86 -10.68 -6.59
C GLY A 60 -5.89 -9.60 -6.10
N ALA A 61 -6.24 -8.88 -5.02
CA ALA A 61 -5.37 -7.87 -4.42
C ALA A 61 -4.06 -8.47 -3.89
N TYR A 62 -4.06 -9.72 -3.41
CA TYR A 62 -2.83 -10.39 -3.01
C TYR A 62 -1.91 -10.69 -4.20
N VAL A 63 -2.47 -11.09 -5.35
CA VAL A 63 -1.69 -11.32 -6.57
C VAL A 63 -1.08 -10.01 -7.05
N LEU A 64 -1.86 -8.92 -7.04
CA LEU A 64 -1.36 -7.58 -7.33
C LEU A 64 -0.24 -7.17 -6.36
N ASN A 65 -0.41 -7.44 -5.06
CA ASN A 65 0.60 -7.13 -4.06
C ASN A 65 1.92 -7.86 -4.33
N ILE A 66 1.89 -9.15 -4.70
CA ILE A 66 3.12 -9.88 -5.09
C ILE A 66 3.79 -9.24 -6.30
N ILE A 67 3.01 -8.92 -7.35
CA ILE A 67 3.56 -8.31 -8.56
C ILE A 67 4.20 -6.96 -8.24
N VAL A 68 3.53 -6.15 -7.42
CA VAL A 68 4.05 -4.85 -6.97
C VAL A 68 5.30 -5.03 -6.12
N GLU A 69 5.32 -5.96 -5.17
CA GLU A 69 6.49 -6.27 -4.35
C GLU A 69 7.69 -6.68 -5.20
N GLU A 70 7.49 -7.53 -6.20
CA GLU A 70 8.54 -7.94 -7.13
C GLU A 70 9.04 -6.77 -7.99
N GLY A 71 8.12 -5.92 -8.47
CA GLY A 71 8.47 -4.69 -9.17
C GLY A 71 9.29 -3.74 -8.29
N ILE A 72 8.91 -3.56 -7.03
CA ILE A 72 9.62 -2.71 -6.07
C ILE A 72 11.05 -3.21 -5.82
N LYS A 73 11.29 -4.53 -5.78
CA LYS A 73 12.66 -5.07 -5.61
C LYS A 73 13.62 -4.54 -6.68
N SER A 74 13.15 -4.37 -7.92
CA SER A 74 13.97 -3.88 -9.04
C SER A 74 14.42 -2.42 -8.90
N VAL A 75 13.68 -1.60 -8.14
CA VAL A 75 13.96 -0.17 -7.90
C VAL A 75 14.24 0.14 -6.43
N SER A 76 14.50 -0.91 -5.65
CA SER A 76 14.56 -0.85 -4.18
C SER A 76 15.63 0.11 -3.67
N LYS A 77 16.76 0.20 -4.37
CA LYS A 77 17.87 1.09 -4.02
C LYS A 77 17.49 2.56 -4.17
N GLU A 78 16.85 2.92 -5.29
CA GLU A 78 16.43 4.28 -5.61
C GLU A 78 15.31 4.74 -4.67
N VAL A 79 14.36 3.84 -4.38
CA VAL A 79 13.28 4.09 -3.41
C VAL A 79 13.84 4.23 -1.99
N PHE A 80 14.82 3.40 -1.59
CA PHE A 80 15.49 3.52 -0.29
C PHE A 80 16.18 4.88 -0.15
N LYS A 81 16.84 5.35 -1.20
CA LYS A 81 17.47 6.67 -1.22
C LYS A 81 16.45 7.80 -1.02
N ALA A 82 15.31 7.74 -1.72
CA ALA A 82 14.19 8.68 -1.52
C ALA A 82 13.64 8.64 -0.08
N ARG A 83 13.51 7.44 0.51
CA ARG A 83 13.09 7.25 1.91
C ARG A 83 14.05 7.91 2.89
N GLU A 84 15.35 7.71 2.70
CA GLU A 84 16.40 8.29 3.53
C GLU A 84 16.43 9.82 3.46
N PHE A 85 16.16 10.40 2.29
CA PHE A 85 16.04 11.85 2.14
C PHE A 85 14.88 12.42 2.94
N PHE A 86 13.69 11.84 2.82
CA PHE A 86 12.53 12.28 3.59
C PHE A 86 12.69 12.05 5.10
N MET A 87 13.37 10.97 5.50
CA MET A 87 13.70 10.72 6.90
C MET A 87 14.57 11.84 7.47
N LYS A 88 15.65 12.21 6.75
CA LYS A 88 16.53 13.33 7.16
C LYS A 88 15.77 14.65 7.25
N LEU A 89 14.93 14.96 6.26
CA LEU A 89 14.10 16.18 6.28
C LEU A 89 13.18 16.19 7.50
N ARG A 90 12.44 15.11 7.74
CA ARG A 90 11.43 15.04 8.80
C ARG A 90 12.05 15.09 10.20
N ASN A 91 13.21 14.48 10.38
CA ASN A 91 13.90 14.42 11.67
C ASN A 91 14.68 15.70 11.99
N SER A 92 14.78 16.65 11.07
CA SER A 92 15.50 17.90 11.27
C SER A 92 14.57 19.12 11.24
N PRO A 93 14.29 19.74 12.40
CA PRO A 93 13.50 20.97 12.47
C PRO A 93 14.12 22.14 11.67
N SER A 94 15.45 22.20 11.55
CA SER A 94 16.11 23.22 10.72
C SER A 94 15.78 23.04 9.24
N LEU A 95 15.89 21.81 8.72
CA LEU A 95 15.57 21.50 7.33
C LEU A 95 14.10 21.73 7.00
N ILE A 96 13.18 21.42 7.92
CA ILE A 96 11.75 21.74 7.74
C ILE A 96 11.53 23.25 7.68
N ARG A 97 12.23 24.05 8.49
CA ARG A 97 12.14 25.52 8.42
C ARG A 97 12.69 26.05 7.10
N GLU A 98 13.82 25.54 6.62
CA GLU A 98 14.38 25.89 5.31
C GLU A 98 13.41 25.53 4.18
N LEU A 99 12.84 24.31 4.21
CA LEU A 99 11.85 23.86 3.25
C LEU A 99 10.63 24.80 3.24
N LYS A 100 10.07 25.13 4.41
CA LYS A 100 8.94 26.07 4.52
C LYS A 100 9.23 27.43 3.91
N LYS A 101 10.43 28.00 4.13
CA LYS A 101 10.84 29.25 3.51
C LYS A 101 10.82 29.17 1.98
N ILE A 102 11.26 28.05 1.39
CA ILE A 102 11.23 27.87 -0.07
C ILE A 102 9.78 27.78 -0.57
N PHE A 103 8.88 27.09 0.14
CA PHE A 103 7.44 27.06 -0.18
C PHE A 103 6.81 28.47 -0.14
N GLU A 104 7.12 29.26 0.89
CA GLU A 104 6.67 30.65 1.04
C GLU A 104 7.19 31.52 -0.11
N LEU A 105 8.47 31.42 -0.45
CA LEU A 105 9.08 32.15 -1.57
C LEU A 105 8.48 31.79 -2.93
N LYS A 106 8.01 30.55 -3.09
CA LYS A 106 7.33 30.08 -4.30
C LYS A 106 5.81 30.33 -4.27
N ASN A 107 5.28 30.92 -3.20
CA ASN A 107 3.87 31.20 -2.98
C ASN A 107 2.96 29.96 -3.19
N VAL A 108 3.39 28.81 -2.65
CA VAL A 108 2.66 27.54 -2.72
C VAL A 108 2.42 26.97 -1.32
N LEU A 109 1.29 26.28 -1.16
CA LEU A 109 0.91 25.70 0.13
C LEU A 109 1.92 24.64 0.58
N PHE A 110 2.40 24.76 1.81
CA PHE A 110 3.40 23.84 2.38
C PHE A 110 2.88 22.40 2.41
N LEU A 111 3.64 21.50 1.78
CA LEU A 111 3.36 20.07 1.80
C LEU A 111 4.40 19.35 2.65
N MET A 112 3.96 18.86 3.81
CA MET A 112 4.81 18.09 4.72
C MET A 112 5.30 16.78 4.04
N PRO A 113 6.61 16.45 4.13
CA PRO A 113 7.12 15.14 3.74
C PRO A 113 6.39 14.01 4.47
N LYS A 114 6.02 12.95 3.73
CA LYS A 114 5.31 11.78 4.28
C LYS A 114 6.24 10.57 4.29
N MET A 115 6.38 9.93 5.43
CA MET A 115 7.21 8.72 5.54
C MET A 115 6.49 7.50 5.00
N ASP A 116 7.27 6.64 4.36
CA ASP A 116 6.95 5.24 4.12
C ASP A 116 6.82 4.48 5.47
N VAL A 117 5.79 3.65 5.58
CA VAL A 117 5.40 2.90 6.78
C VAL A 117 5.04 1.48 6.38
N ASP A 118 5.90 0.54 6.74
CA ASP A 118 5.86 -0.84 6.25
C ASP A 118 4.50 -1.55 6.50
N THR A 119 3.79 -1.19 7.57
CA THR A 119 2.47 -1.77 7.90
C THR A 119 1.30 -1.16 7.14
N ARG A 120 1.52 -0.12 6.32
CA ARG A 120 0.48 0.59 5.56
C ARG A 120 0.76 0.48 4.07
N TRP A 121 -0.06 -0.32 3.38
CA TRP A 121 0.12 -0.74 1.98
C TRP A 121 0.48 0.39 1.00
N ASN A 122 -0.14 1.56 1.13
CA ASN A 122 0.02 2.65 0.17
C ASN A 122 1.05 3.72 0.60
N SER A 123 1.75 3.53 1.72
CA SER A 123 2.59 4.58 2.31
C SER A 123 3.81 4.93 1.45
N MET A 124 4.48 3.94 0.88
CA MET A 124 5.56 4.13 -0.10
C MET A 124 5.10 4.93 -1.32
N TYR A 125 3.99 4.52 -1.95
CA TYR A 125 3.42 5.24 -3.08
C TYR A 125 3.15 6.71 -2.73
N ILE A 126 2.49 6.95 -1.59
CA ILE A 126 2.18 8.31 -1.12
C ILE A 126 3.44 9.13 -0.85
N MET A 127 4.51 8.51 -0.33
CA MET A 127 5.81 9.15 -0.14
C MET A 127 6.42 9.58 -1.47
N LEU A 128 6.48 8.66 -2.44
CA LEU A 128 7.07 8.91 -3.75
C LEU A 128 6.27 9.95 -4.55
N GLU A 129 4.94 9.82 -4.59
CA GLU A 129 4.04 10.81 -5.21
C GLU A 129 4.25 12.20 -4.59
N LYS A 130 4.38 12.28 -3.25
CA LYS A 130 4.66 13.53 -2.56
C LYS A 130 6.01 14.10 -2.96
N LEU A 131 7.07 13.27 -2.97
CA LEU A 131 8.43 13.66 -3.36
C LEU A 131 8.45 14.20 -4.79
N GLN A 132 7.80 13.51 -5.73
CA GLN A 132 7.66 13.97 -7.11
C GLN A 132 6.96 15.33 -7.20
N ARG A 133 5.84 15.48 -6.48
CA ARG A 133 5.05 16.73 -6.48
C ARG A 133 5.83 17.92 -5.93
N ILE A 134 6.71 17.72 -4.96
CA ILE A 134 7.50 18.81 -4.36
C ILE A 134 8.91 18.92 -4.95
N ARG A 135 9.23 18.15 -6.00
CA ARG A 135 10.57 18.11 -6.64
C ARG A 135 11.15 19.50 -6.93
N PRO A 136 10.42 20.47 -7.54
CA PRO A 136 10.97 21.79 -7.80
C PRO A 136 11.40 22.55 -6.54
N ILE A 137 10.78 22.26 -5.40
CA ILE A 137 11.13 22.85 -4.10
C ILE A 137 12.34 22.13 -3.49
N THR A 138 12.34 20.79 -3.53
CA THR A 138 13.44 19.98 -2.98
C THR A 138 14.72 20.12 -3.78
N ASP A 139 14.65 20.36 -5.10
CA ASP A 139 15.80 20.69 -5.93
C ASP A 139 16.52 21.94 -5.41
N ILE A 140 15.77 23.02 -5.11
CA ILE A 140 16.32 24.26 -4.54
C ILE A 140 16.94 24.01 -3.17
N LEU A 141 16.27 23.21 -2.33
CA LEU A 141 16.77 22.88 -1.00
C LEU A 141 18.11 22.13 -1.07
N VAL A 142 18.21 21.15 -1.97
CA VAL A 142 19.44 20.34 -2.15
C VAL A 142 20.58 21.17 -2.75
N VAL A 143 20.28 22.09 -3.67
CA VAL A 143 21.28 23.04 -4.19
C VAL A 143 21.83 23.92 -3.06
N SER A 144 20.94 24.43 -2.19
CA SER A 144 21.28 25.30 -1.07
C SER A 144 21.96 24.57 0.10
N ASN A 145 21.74 23.25 0.23
CA ASN A 145 22.29 22.42 1.29
C ASN A 145 22.83 21.10 0.72
N GLN A 146 24.09 21.13 0.29
CA GLN A 146 24.76 20.01 -0.39
C GLN A 146 24.86 18.73 0.46
N THR A 147 24.69 18.81 1.79
CA THR A 147 24.69 17.64 2.67
C THR A 147 23.54 16.66 2.40
N LEU A 148 22.48 17.15 1.72
CA LEU A 148 21.31 16.35 1.33
C LEU A 148 21.53 15.58 0.02
N LYS A 149 22.47 16.02 -0.81
CA LYS A 149 22.74 15.48 -2.15
C LYS A 149 23.02 13.98 -2.18
N PRO A 150 23.77 13.37 -1.22
CA PRO A 150 24.01 11.93 -1.22
C PRO A 150 22.72 11.09 -1.13
N ASN A 151 21.68 11.62 -0.51
CA ASN A 151 20.40 10.92 -0.32
C ASN A 151 19.32 11.38 -1.30
N TYR A 152 19.59 12.37 -2.15
CA TYR A 152 18.59 12.84 -3.11
C TYR A 152 18.71 12.10 -4.45
N PRO A 153 17.60 11.63 -5.06
CA PRO A 153 17.66 10.99 -6.36
C PRO A 153 18.26 11.92 -7.43
N ASN A 154 19.16 11.40 -8.27
CA ASN A 154 19.69 12.06 -9.45
C ASN A 154 18.76 11.85 -10.65
N GLU A 155 19.03 12.53 -11.77
CA GLU A 155 18.16 12.47 -12.96
C GLU A 155 17.90 11.07 -13.52
N GLN A 156 18.87 10.15 -13.42
CA GLN A 156 18.68 8.76 -13.84
C GLN A 156 17.80 8.00 -12.85
N GLU A 157 18.05 8.17 -11.54
CA GLU A 157 17.25 7.54 -10.48
C GLU A 157 15.80 8.05 -10.51
N TRP A 158 15.57 9.33 -10.81
CA TRP A 158 14.22 9.89 -11.01
C TRP A 158 13.48 9.19 -12.15
N LYS A 159 14.16 8.91 -13.27
CA LYS A 159 13.57 8.19 -14.41
C LYS A 159 13.26 6.74 -14.03
N ILE A 160 14.07 6.11 -13.19
CA ILE A 160 13.83 4.74 -12.71
C ILE A 160 12.61 4.69 -11.78
N ILE A 161 12.47 5.65 -10.85
CA ILE A 161 11.38 5.66 -9.87
C ILE A 161 10.03 6.02 -10.50
N PHE A 162 10.01 6.93 -11.48
CA PHE A 162 8.79 7.56 -12.00
C PHE A 162 8.60 7.39 -13.51
N VAL A 163 8.93 6.21 -14.04
CA VAL A 163 8.71 5.82 -15.45
C VAL A 163 7.28 6.12 -15.91
#